data_AF-A0A7C6B6U1-F1
#
_entry.id   AF-A0A7C6B6U1-F1
#
_cell.length_a   1.000
_cell.length_b   1.000
_cell.length_c   1.000
_cell.angle_alpha   90.00
_cell.angle_beta   90.00
_cell.angle_gamma   90.00
#
_symmetry.space_group_name_H-M   'P 1'
#
loop_
_entity.id
_entity.type
_entity.pdbx_description
1 polymer ?
#
loop_
_entity_poly.entity_id
_entity_poly.type
_entity_poly.pdbx_seq_one_letter_code
_entity_poly.pdbx_strand_id
1 'polypeptide(L)'
;MAYERLGGRTLDYFPCRYGGSRLIFRGPERRLAENYMAIVGGTEVFGKFMEEPFPETMELLTGRQVINLGCVNAGLEAFETDRDVFEICSNACSTVIQ
;
A
#
# COMPACT_ATOMS: atom_id res chain seq x y z
N MET A 1 -5.07 -28.14 -11.60
CA MET A 1 -6.10 -27.27 -12.20
C MET A 1 -5.38 -26.15 -12.94
N ALA A 2 -5.39 -26.17 -14.27
CA ALA A 2 -4.83 -25.09 -15.07
C ALA A 2 -5.93 -24.05 -15.31
N TYR A 3 -5.75 -22.83 -14.79
CA TYR A 3 -6.62 -21.71 -15.12
C TYR A 3 -6.10 -21.10 -16.42
N GLU A 4 -6.91 -21.12 -17.46
CA GLU A 4 -6.63 -20.47 -18.73
C GLU A 4 -6.63 -18.95 -18.48
N ARG A 5 -5.45 -18.33 -18.56
CA ARG A 5 -5.35 -16.86 -18.51
C ARG A 5 -5.95 -16.29 -19.79
N LEU A 6 -7.26 -16.06 -19.77
CA LEU A 6 -7.90 -15.11 -20.69
C LEU A 6 -7.13 -13.80 -20.53
N GLY A 7 -6.47 -13.37 -21.62
CA GLY A 7 -5.59 -12.21 -21.65
C GLY A 7 -6.35 -10.92 -21.33
N GLY A 8 -6.58 -10.66 -20.05
CA GLY A 8 -6.89 -9.34 -19.53
C GLY A 8 -5.63 -8.50 -19.49
N ARG A 9 -5.77 -7.18 -19.63
CA ARG A 9 -4.65 -6.25 -19.43
C ARG A 9 -4.10 -6.48 -18.02
N THR A 10 -2.80 -6.76 -17.92
CA THR A 10 -2.13 -6.84 -16.62
C THR A 10 -2.23 -5.48 -15.94
N LEU A 11 -2.70 -5.45 -14.69
CA LEU A 11 -2.68 -4.23 -13.89
C LEU A 11 -1.25 -3.73 -13.76
N ASP A 12 -1.05 -2.47 -14.10
CA ASP A 12 0.19 -1.78 -13.77
C ASP A 12 0.05 -1.19 -12.37
N TYR A 13 0.83 -1.73 -11.43
CA TYR A 13 0.79 -1.33 -10.02
C TYR A 13 1.73 -0.16 -9.73
N PHE A 14 2.47 0.34 -10.73
CA PHE A 14 3.43 1.45 -10.58
C PHE A 14 4.30 1.31 -9.33
N PRO A 15 5.06 0.19 -9.19
CA PRO A 15 5.72 -0.14 -7.94
C PRO A 15 6.63 1.00 -7.46
N CYS A 16 6.52 1.33 -6.18
CA CYS A 16 7.28 2.42 -5.57
C CYS A 16 7.92 1.98 -4.24
N ARG A 17 8.78 2.85 -3.72
CA ARG A 17 9.42 2.72 -2.41
C ARG A 17 9.35 4.06 -1.70
N TYR A 18 9.36 4.02 -0.38
CA TYR A 18 9.45 5.22 0.43
C TYR A 18 10.80 5.25 1.15
N GLY A 19 11.49 6.38 1.05
CA GLY A 19 12.76 6.61 1.73
C GLY A 19 13.79 5.51 1.48
N GLY A 20 14.34 4.94 2.55
CA GLY A 20 15.29 3.83 2.54
C GLY A 20 14.69 2.42 2.55
N SER A 21 13.35 2.30 2.52
CA SER A 21 12.65 1.01 2.61
C SER A 21 13.08 0.06 1.49
N ARG A 22 13.24 -1.22 1.85
CA ARG A 22 13.51 -2.30 0.87
C ARG A 22 12.24 -2.94 0.34
N LEU A 23 11.10 -2.68 0.98
CA LEU A 23 9.80 -3.18 0.57
C LEU A 23 9.34 -2.47 -0.71
N ILE A 24 8.46 -3.14 -1.45
CA ILE A 24 7.88 -2.60 -2.69
C ILE A 24 6.38 -2.45 -2.45
N PHE A 25 5.92 -1.22 -2.59
CA PHE A 25 4.52 -0.84 -2.39
C PHE A 25 3.82 -0.63 -3.73
N ARG A 26 2.48 -0.60 -3.68
CA ARG A 26 1.68 -0.16 -4.81
C ARG A 26 1.79 1.35 -4.94
N GLY A 27 2.07 1.82 -6.15
CA GLY A 27 2.15 3.24 -6.44
C GLY A 27 0.99 3.77 -7.27
N PRO A 28 1.15 4.95 -7.88
CA PRO A 28 2.40 5.73 -7.93
C PRO A 28 2.86 6.21 -6.54
N GLU A 29 4.16 6.49 -6.38
CA GLU A 29 4.69 7.09 -5.15
C GLU A 29 3.94 8.39 -4.82
N ARG A 30 3.52 8.54 -3.56
CA ARG A 30 2.74 9.68 -3.12
C ARG A 30 3.61 10.56 -2.24
N ARG A 31 3.56 11.88 -2.45
CA ARG A 31 4.22 12.83 -1.54
C ARG A 31 3.60 12.71 -0.15
N LEU A 32 4.41 12.57 0.89
CA LEU A 32 3.96 12.61 2.29
C LEU A 32 3.65 14.06 2.66
N ALA A 33 2.43 14.51 2.38
CA ALA A 33 1.94 15.84 2.74
C ALA A 33 1.58 15.90 4.24
N GLU A 34 1.00 17.00 4.71
CA GLU A 34 0.40 17.03 6.04
C GLU A 34 -0.95 16.29 6.04
N ASN A 35 -1.36 15.73 7.18
CA ASN A 35 -2.73 15.19 7.40
C ASN A 35 -3.15 13.97 6.56
N TYR A 36 -2.22 13.10 6.15
CA TYR A 36 -2.52 11.83 5.49
C TYR A 36 -2.83 10.71 6.50
N MET A 37 -3.49 9.66 6.00
CA MET A 37 -3.67 8.37 6.68
C MET A 37 -2.68 7.35 6.12
N ALA A 38 -2.19 6.44 6.96
CA ALA A 38 -1.38 5.32 6.54
C ALA A 38 -2.17 4.01 6.71
N ILE A 39 -2.02 3.09 5.75
CA ILE A 39 -2.57 1.75 5.85
C ILE A 39 -1.44 0.77 5.56
N VAL A 40 -1.11 -0.08 6.52
CA VAL A 40 -0.02 -1.06 6.44
C VAL A 40 -0.58 -2.47 6.56
N GLY A 41 -0.03 -3.38 5.76
CA GLY A 41 -0.43 -4.79 5.78
C GLY A 41 0.04 -5.55 4.55
N GLY A 42 -0.57 -6.72 4.34
CA GLY A 42 -0.14 -7.66 3.31
C GLY A 42 -0.72 -7.40 1.92
N THR A 43 -1.01 -8.48 1.22
CA THR A 43 -1.55 -8.50 -0.16
C THR A 43 -2.89 -7.78 -0.30
N GLU A 44 -3.72 -7.81 0.74
CA GLU A 44 -5.05 -7.20 0.72
C GLU A 44 -4.95 -5.67 0.78
N VAL A 45 -4.05 -5.11 1.60
CA VAL A 45 -3.69 -3.68 1.55
C VAL A 45 -3.06 -3.31 0.21
N PHE A 46 -2.13 -4.12 -0.30
CA PHE A 46 -1.51 -3.89 -1.61
C PHE A 46 -2.57 -3.84 -2.73
N GLY A 47 -3.65 -4.62 -2.61
CA GLY A 47 -4.71 -4.65 -3.60
C GLY A 47 -4.33 -5.45 -4.84
N LYS A 48 -3.63 -6.57 -4.66
CA LYS A 48 -3.23 -7.43 -5.78
C LYS A 48 -4.48 -7.92 -6.50
N PHE A 49 -4.51 -7.76 -7.82
CA PHE A 49 -5.67 -8.04 -8.70
C PHE A 49 -6.86 -7.08 -8.59
N MET A 50 -6.75 -6.02 -7.80
CA MET A 50 -7.80 -4.99 -7.68
C MET A 50 -7.39 -3.74 -8.46
N GLU A 51 -8.24 -3.30 -9.39
CA GLU A 51 -8.08 -2.00 -10.05
C GLU A 51 -8.18 -0.87 -9.02
N GLU A 52 -9.19 -0.93 -8.16
CA GLU A 52 -9.44 0.03 -7.09
C GLU A 52 -9.37 -0.70 -5.73
N PRO A 53 -8.24 -0.70 -5.04
CA PRO A 53 -8.05 -1.35 -3.76
C PRO A 53 -8.65 -0.50 -2.63
N PHE A 54 -8.93 -1.12 -1.50
CA PHE A 54 -9.62 -0.40 -0.42
C PHE A 54 -8.87 0.84 0.11
N PRO A 55 -7.53 0.98 0.07
CA PRO A 55 -6.88 2.24 0.44
C PRO A 55 -7.29 3.41 -0.48
N GLU A 56 -7.51 3.16 -1.78
CA GLU A 56 -8.02 4.18 -2.71
C GLU A 56 -9.49 4.48 -2.41
N THR A 57 -10.31 3.47 -2.12
CA THR A 57 -11.71 3.69 -1.68
C THR A 57 -11.78 4.47 -0.36
N MET A 58 -10.86 4.23 0.57
CA MET A 58 -10.76 4.97 1.84
C MET A 58 -10.40 6.44 1.61
N GLU A 59 -9.49 6.73 0.68
CA GLU A 59 -9.18 8.11 0.29
C GLU A 59 -10.42 8.82 -0.24
N LEU A 60 -11.20 8.16 -1.11
CA LEU A 60 -12.46 8.69 -1.64
C LEU A 60 -13.51 8.96 -0.56
N LEU A 61 -13.67 8.03 0.39
CA LEU A 61 -14.69 8.14 1.45
C LEU A 61 -14.33 9.17 2.53
N THR A 62 -13.05 9.33 2.83
CA THR A 62 -12.57 10.22 3.89
C THR A 62 -12.18 11.61 3.39
N GLY A 63 -11.94 11.76 2.09
CA GLY A 63 -11.37 12.97 1.49
C GLY A 63 -9.94 13.26 1.95
N ARG A 64 -9.26 12.28 2.56
CA ARG A 64 -7.89 12.40 3.06
C ARG A 64 -6.96 11.54 2.25
N GLN A 65 -5.77 12.06 1.98
CA GLN A 65 -4.73 11.29 1.33
C GLN A 65 -4.46 10.00 2.10
N VAL A 66 -4.42 8.87 1.39
CA VAL A 66 -4.09 7.56 1.97
C VAL A 66 -2.77 7.07 1.37
N ILE A 67 -1.83 6.71 2.25
CA ILE A 67 -0.57 6.06 1.87
C ILE A 67 -0.75 4.56 1.99
N ASN A 68 -0.72 3.87 0.86
CA ASN A 68 -0.78 2.41 0.76
C ASN A 68 0.61 1.83 1.06
N LEU A 69 0.80 1.28 2.26
CA LEU A 69 1.99 0.57 2.70
C LEU A 69 1.78 -0.95 2.66
N GLY A 70 0.94 -1.41 1.73
CA GLY A 70 0.71 -2.82 1.48
C GLY A 70 1.91 -3.48 0.80
N CYS A 71 2.29 -4.68 1.23
CA CYS A 71 3.34 -5.46 0.58
C CYS A 71 2.83 -6.87 0.27
N VAL A 72 2.96 -7.29 -0.99
CA VAL A 72 2.46 -8.61 -1.44
C VAL A 72 3.17 -9.72 -0.66
N ASN A 73 2.38 -10.66 -0.14
CA ASN A 73 2.84 -11.81 0.66
C ASN A 73 3.66 -11.41 1.91
N ALA A 74 3.48 -10.19 2.43
CA ALA A 74 4.11 -9.75 3.67
C ALA A 74 3.27 -10.13 4.89
N GLY A 75 3.93 -10.69 5.90
CA GLY A 75 3.45 -10.73 7.28
C GLY A 75 3.94 -9.52 8.07
N LEU A 76 3.56 -9.42 9.35
CA LEU A 76 3.96 -8.33 10.22
C LEU A 76 5.49 -8.21 10.35
N GLU A 77 6.22 -9.34 10.31
CA GLU A 77 7.68 -9.35 10.43
C GLU A 77 8.37 -8.61 9.28
N ALA A 78 7.72 -8.46 8.12
CA ALA A 78 8.28 -7.75 6.98
C ALA A 78 8.53 -6.27 7.29
N PHE A 79 7.79 -5.69 8.24
CA PHE A 79 7.84 -4.28 8.60
C PHE A 79 8.66 -4.01 9.87
N GLU A 80 8.98 -5.04 10.67
CA GLU A 80 9.60 -4.92 12.00
C GLU A 80 10.89 -4.07 12.01
N THR A 81 11.67 -4.13 10.93
CA THR A 81 12.95 -3.42 10.82
C THR A 81 12.90 -2.23 9.87
N ASP A 82 11.74 -1.93 9.29
CA ASP A 82 11.59 -0.89 8.27
C ASP A 82 11.27 0.46 8.92
N ARG A 83 12.32 1.25 9.16
CA ARG A 83 12.21 2.55 9.82
C ARG A 83 11.37 3.55 9.04
N ASP A 84 11.46 3.53 7.71
CA ASP A 84 10.70 4.45 6.86
C ASP A 84 9.20 4.18 6.97
N VAL A 85 8.78 2.90 6.98
CA VAL A 85 7.38 2.52 7.22
C VAL A 85 6.91 3.00 8.60
N PHE A 86 7.71 2.78 9.65
CA PHE A 86 7.36 3.26 10.99
C PHE A 86 7.26 4.78 11.07
N GLU A 87 8.16 5.51 10.41
CA GLU A 87 8.13 6.98 10.38
C GLU A 87 6.88 7.49 9.67
N ILE A 88 6.50 6.89 8.55
CA ILE A 88 5.26 7.23 7.82
C ILE A 88 4.03 6.96 8.69
N CYS A 89 3.96 5.78 9.30
CA CYS A 89 2.86 5.42 10.20
C CYS A 89 2.78 6.33 11.43
N SER A 90 3.92 6.82 11.94
CA SER A 90 3.98 7.68 13.11
C SER A 90 3.61 9.15 12.81
N ASN A 91 3.86 9.60 11.58
CA ASN A 91 3.53 10.94 11.12
C ASN A 91 2.12 11.05 10.50
N ALA A 92 1.48 9.92 10.22
CA ALA A 92 0.09 9.88 9.76
C ALA A 92 -0.88 10.38 10.85
N CYS A 93 -1.98 11.02 10.45
CA CYS A 93 -3.03 11.40 11.40
C CYS A 93 -3.82 10.19 11.93
N SER A 94 -3.77 9.06 11.20
CA SER A 94 -4.32 7.78 11.61
C SER A 94 -3.62 6.67 10.83
N THR A 95 -3.38 5.55 11.52
CA THR A 95 -2.75 4.36 10.94
C THR A 95 -3.66 3.15 11.11
N VAL A 96 -3.96 2.47 10.02
CA VAL A 96 -4.72 1.20 10.00
C VAL A 96 -3.72 0.06 9.78
N ILE A 97 -3.83 -0.98 10.61
CA ILE A 97 -3.05 -2.21 10.50
C ILE A 97 -4.00 -3.35 10.16
N GLN A 98 -3.64 -4.17 9.17
CA GLN A 98 -4.41 -5.31 8.70
C GLN A 98 -3.61 -6.61 8.79
#